data_AF-A0AAQ0GZJ8-F1
#
_entry.id   AF-A0AAQ0GZJ8-F1
#
_cell.length_a   1.000
_cell.length_b   1.000
_cell.length_c   1.000
_cell.angle_alpha   90.00
_cell.angle_beta   90.00
_cell.angle_gamma   90.00
#
_symmetry.space_group_name_H-M   'P 1'
#
loop_
_entity.id
_entity.type
_entity.pdbx_description
1 polymer ?
#
loop_
_entity_poly.entity_id
_entity_poly.type
_entity_poly.pdbx_seq_one_letter_code
_entity_poly.pdbx_strand_id
1 'polypeptide(L)'
;MENKLDLKGLIPSGNELRVLLNSKHISEGEINNTLKNKGVFCGNSDKTFSVPLLVATLLTSNEYSNIIDKSMARNLKPKSKISKLELSNEGANWKEPLKNLFSSDFDIFQDIPNIEINTKPKLTFIGDNKAKIQYEIKRKDFSKDFLNRELDFSGEIIIEKQDDGISLESIYTHTSSETELINRRLGVAIAKKLKQSGVTKSDVEERITFDSFKDIERVRFFKRLTGGLGEYLKLDNVNEIVISREGSKTPLPNDPKVSWMNNTVTLMKIDGNRLHDIFLMSDEIYYKYYYIHNMLVTYKYSGSSNSGILKICFFFSSSSRKKLSFDKDAELTFVITGSNYENQPTASSRKNIENDISEKIRTMIKTEYQKILSERT
;
A
#
# COMPACT_ATOMS: atom_id res chain seq x y z
N MET A 1 -10.04 -32.99 22.80
CA MET A 1 -10.38 -31.61 23.19
C MET A 1 -9.31 -30.71 22.60
N GLU A 2 -9.61 -30.00 21.52
CA GLU A 2 -8.68 -29.02 20.97
C GLU A 2 -8.63 -27.84 21.94
N ASN A 3 -7.48 -27.67 22.62
CA ASN A 3 -7.19 -26.49 23.42
C ASN A 3 -7.15 -25.28 22.49
N LYS A 4 -8.29 -24.61 22.35
CA LYS A 4 -8.39 -23.31 21.72
C LYS A 4 -7.74 -22.30 22.68
N LEU A 5 -6.42 -22.10 22.55
CA LEU A 5 -5.72 -21.06 23.30
C LEU A 5 -6.35 -19.71 22.92
N ASP A 6 -6.85 -18.99 23.91
CA ASP A 6 -7.26 -17.60 23.76
C ASP A 6 -6.02 -16.71 23.88
N LEU A 7 -5.63 -16.11 22.74
CA LEU A 7 -4.48 -15.17 22.64
C LEU A 7 -4.58 -13.97 23.56
N LYS A 8 -5.81 -13.57 23.91
CA LYS A 8 -6.03 -12.38 24.73
C LYS A 8 -5.83 -12.69 26.21
N GLY A 9 -5.71 -13.96 26.60
CA GLY A 9 -5.58 -14.40 27.98
C GLY A 9 -4.32 -15.20 28.33
N LEU A 10 -3.57 -15.72 27.35
CA LEU A 10 -2.41 -16.58 27.61
C LEU A 10 -1.16 -16.16 26.82
N ILE A 11 -0.06 -15.85 27.52
CA ILE A 11 1.26 -15.67 26.91
C ILE A 11 1.85 -17.06 26.67
N PRO A 12 2.15 -17.46 25.42
CA PRO A 12 2.81 -18.73 25.14
C PRO A 12 4.17 -18.78 25.85
N SER A 13 4.61 -19.98 26.24
CA SER A 13 5.90 -20.16 26.93
C SER A 13 6.74 -21.25 26.27
N GLY A 14 8.04 -21.26 26.59
CA GLY A 14 8.98 -22.27 26.09
C GLY A 14 9.01 -22.37 24.55
N ASN A 15 8.72 -23.56 24.02
CA ASN A 15 8.81 -23.83 22.59
C ASN A 15 7.73 -23.11 21.77
N GLU A 16 6.53 -22.91 22.32
CA GLU A 16 5.45 -22.20 21.62
C GLU A 16 5.83 -20.74 21.38
N LEU A 17 6.40 -20.08 22.40
CA LEU A 17 6.92 -18.72 22.27
C LEU A 17 8.07 -18.65 21.27
N ARG A 18 8.97 -19.65 21.28
CA ARG A 18 10.07 -19.72 20.31
C ARG A 18 9.57 -19.82 18.87
N VAL A 19 8.56 -20.65 18.61
CA VAL A 19 7.93 -20.79 17.28
C VAL A 19 7.30 -19.46 16.86
N LEU A 20 6.55 -18.84 17.77
CA LEU A 20 5.91 -17.55 17.54
C LEU A 20 6.91 -16.46 17.18
N LEU A 21 7.94 -16.24 18.01
CA LEU A 21 8.97 -15.21 17.80
C LEU A 21 9.79 -15.46 16.53
N ASN A 22 9.97 -16.72 16.12
CA ASN A 22 10.60 -17.07 14.85
C ASN A 22 9.69 -16.88 13.63
N SER A 23 8.39 -16.64 13.79
CA SER A 23 7.50 -16.34 12.67
C SER A 23 8.05 -15.18 11.84
N LYS A 24 8.02 -15.32 10.51
CA LYS A 24 8.40 -14.27 9.55
C LYS A 24 7.64 -12.97 9.76
N HIS A 25 6.51 -13.03 10.45
CA HIS A 25 5.68 -11.87 10.74
C HIS A 25 6.21 -11.01 11.88
N ILE A 26 7.10 -11.51 12.73
CA ILE A 26 7.82 -10.73 13.74
C ILE A 26 9.19 -10.37 13.14
N SER A 27 9.63 -9.13 13.29
CA SER A 27 10.92 -8.66 12.80
C SER A 27 12.01 -8.87 13.84
N GLU A 28 13.26 -8.97 13.38
CA GLU A 28 14.43 -8.96 14.26
C GLU A 28 14.49 -7.68 15.11
N GLY A 29 14.13 -6.53 14.52
CA GLY A 29 14.09 -5.26 15.24
C GLY A 29 13.15 -5.27 16.45
N GLU A 30 11.98 -5.91 16.35
CA GLU A 30 11.03 -6.05 17.47
C GLU A 30 11.61 -6.90 18.60
N ILE A 31 12.23 -8.03 18.26
CA ILE A 31 12.87 -8.93 19.23
C ILE A 31 14.03 -8.20 19.94
N ASN A 32 14.93 -7.60 19.16
CA ASN A 32 16.11 -6.91 19.68
C ASN A 32 15.74 -5.67 20.52
N ASN A 33 14.72 -4.90 20.12
CA ASN A 33 14.27 -3.76 20.95
C ASN A 33 13.65 -4.24 22.26
N THR A 34 12.94 -5.37 22.26
CA THR A 34 12.39 -5.93 23.51
C THR A 34 13.51 -6.41 24.43
N LEU A 35 14.54 -7.08 23.90
CA LEU A 35 15.74 -7.45 24.65
C LEU A 35 16.48 -6.23 25.22
N LYS A 36 16.67 -5.18 24.42
CA LYS A 36 17.31 -3.92 24.87
C LYS A 36 16.54 -3.27 26.01
N ASN A 37 15.20 -3.26 25.94
CA ASN A 37 14.36 -2.74 27.02
C ASN A 37 14.50 -3.56 28.32
N LYS A 38 14.86 -4.84 28.21
CA LYS A 38 15.21 -5.71 29.33
C LYS A 38 16.69 -5.59 29.77
N GLY A 39 17.48 -4.71 29.14
CA GLY A 39 18.91 -4.55 29.42
C GLY A 39 19.81 -5.62 28.76
N VAL A 40 19.27 -6.44 27.85
CA VAL A 40 20.04 -7.47 27.13
C VAL A 40 20.47 -6.92 25.77
N PHE A 41 21.77 -6.77 25.57
CA PHE A 41 22.35 -6.29 24.31
C PHE A 41 22.96 -7.46 23.54
N CYS A 42 22.43 -7.72 22.35
CA CYS A 42 22.94 -8.77 21.46
C CYS A 42 23.87 -8.15 20.42
N GLY A 43 25.10 -8.66 20.31
CA GLY A 43 26.04 -8.26 19.25
C GLY A 43 25.61 -8.76 17.86
N ASN A 44 24.83 -9.84 17.81
CA ASN A 44 24.18 -10.33 16.60
C ASN A 44 22.64 -10.19 16.74
N SER A 45 22.03 -9.49 15.80
CA SER A 45 20.58 -9.24 15.75
C SER A 45 19.76 -10.38 15.16
N ASP A 46 20.38 -11.37 14.52
CA ASP A 46 19.70 -12.50 13.89
C ASP A 46 18.80 -13.23 14.89
N LYS A 47 17.63 -13.67 14.42
CA LYS A 47 16.66 -14.40 15.25
C LYS A 47 17.23 -15.67 15.88
N THR A 48 18.15 -16.33 15.20
CA THR A 48 18.82 -17.56 15.69
C THR A 48 19.47 -17.35 17.05
N PHE A 49 19.99 -16.16 17.33
CA PHE A 49 20.63 -15.82 18.60
C PHE A 49 19.71 -15.03 19.54
N SER A 50 18.96 -14.06 18.99
CA SER A 50 18.14 -13.17 19.81
C SER A 50 16.87 -13.84 20.35
N VAL A 51 16.24 -14.75 19.61
CA VAL A 51 15.01 -15.43 20.08
C VAL A 51 15.26 -16.32 21.30
N PRO A 52 16.27 -17.21 21.34
CA PRO A 52 16.57 -18.00 22.54
C PRO A 52 16.78 -17.14 23.79
N LEU A 53 17.47 -16.00 23.64
CA LEU A 53 17.69 -15.06 24.73
C LEU A 53 16.37 -14.44 25.22
N LEU A 54 15.51 -14.00 24.30
CA LEU A 54 14.24 -13.39 24.67
C LEU A 54 13.31 -14.40 25.36
N VAL A 55 13.26 -15.64 24.85
CA VAL A 55 12.48 -16.72 25.46
C VAL A 55 12.96 -17.02 26.89
N ALA A 56 14.28 -17.00 27.13
CA ALA A 56 14.84 -17.23 28.46
C ALA A 56 14.49 -16.12 29.48
N THR A 57 14.24 -14.90 29.01
CA THR A 57 13.86 -13.77 29.88
C THR A 57 12.37 -13.71 30.24
N LEU A 58 11.54 -14.61 29.67
CA LEU A 58 10.08 -14.54 29.67
C LEU A 58 9.54 -13.21 29.10
N LEU A 59 8.26 -13.20 28.70
CA LEU A 59 7.58 -11.97 28.29
C LEU A 59 6.55 -11.57 29.34
N THR A 60 6.58 -10.32 29.73
CA THR A 60 5.45 -9.68 30.41
C THR A 60 4.29 -9.52 29.42
N SER A 61 3.06 -9.39 29.91
CA SER A 61 1.88 -9.17 29.06
C SER A 61 2.04 -7.97 28.14
N ASN A 62 2.63 -6.88 28.64
CA ASN A 62 2.85 -5.67 27.85
C ASN A 62 3.87 -5.87 26.72
N GLU A 63 4.97 -6.60 26.98
CA GLU A 63 5.97 -6.89 25.96
C GLU A 63 5.40 -7.81 24.88
N TYR A 64 4.65 -8.83 25.30
CA TYR A 64 3.96 -9.74 24.40
C TYR A 64 3.00 -8.98 23.49
N SER A 65 2.06 -8.22 24.06
CA SER A 65 1.10 -7.42 23.29
C SER A 65 1.81 -6.45 22.35
N ASN A 66 2.86 -5.76 22.81
CA ASN A 66 3.61 -4.83 21.97
C ASN A 66 4.28 -5.49 20.75
N ILE A 67 4.83 -6.71 20.91
CA ILE A 67 5.40 -7.46 19.77
C ILE A 67 4.29 -7.86 18.79
N ILE A 68 3.17 -8.37 19.31
CA ILE A 68 2.05 -8.81 18.49
C ILE A 68 1.41 -7.63 17.76
N ASP A 69 1.11 -6.55 18.45
CA ASP A 69 0.49 -5.35 17.89
C ASP A 69 1.35 -4.74 16.79
N LYS A 70 2.68 -4.69 16.96
CA LYS A 70 3.60 -4.19 15.92
C LYS A 70 3.66 -5.09 14.69
N SER A 71 3.68 -6.41 14.90
CA SER A 71 3.59 -7.40 13.82
C SER A 71 2.29 -7.22 13.03
N MET A 72 1.15 -7.08 13.72
CA MET A 72 -0.14 -6.83 13.10
C MET A 72 -0.20 -5.52 12.35
N ALA A 73 0.21 -4.42 13.00
CA ALA A 73 0.21 -3.09 12.41
C ALA A 73 1.04 -3.04 11.12
N ARG A 74 2.15 -3.79 11.04
CA ARG A 74 2.95 -3.90 9.81
C ARG A 74 2.18 -4.61 8.68
N ASN A 75 1.43 -5.67 8.99
CA ASN A 75 0.65 -6.41 8.00
C ASN A 75 -0.62 -5.67 7.55
N LEU A 76 -1.19 -4.83 8.42
CA LEU A 76 -2.43 -4.07 8.21
C LEU A 76 -2.19 -2.66 7.64
N LYS A 77 -1.00 -2.38 7.10
CA LYS A 77 -0.71 -1.06 6.53
C LYS A 77 -1.69 -0.74 5.39
N PRO A 78 -2.32 0.45 5.43
CA PRO A 78 -3.27 0.88 4.41
C PRO A 78 -2.56 1.08 3.08
N LYS A 79 -3.10 0.45 2.03
CA LYS A 79 -2.65 0.58 0.65
C LYS A 79 -3.65 1.45 -0.09
N SER A 80 -3.16 2.45 -0.80
CA SER A 80 -4.00 3.46 -1.45
C SER A 80 -3.89 3.39 -2.97
N LYS A 81 -5.05 3.49 -3.62
CA LYS A 81 -5.22 3.60 -5.06
C LYS A 81 -6.04 4.85 -5.38
N ILE A 82 -5.86 5.40 -6.58
CA ILE A 82 -6.53 6.63 -7.02
C ILE A 82 -7.24 6.34 -8.34
N SER A 83 -8.45 6.84 -8.48
CA SER A 83 -9.18 6.89 -9.74
C SER A 83 -9.84 8.26 -9.94
N LYS A 84 -10.28 8.51 -11.16
CA LYS A 84 -10.95 9.76 -11.56
C LYS A 84 -12.20 9.46 -12.38
N LEU A 85 -13.24 10.26 -12.19
CA LEU A 85 -14.41 10.36 -13.07
C LEU A 85 -14.59 11.81 -13.49
N GLU A 86 -14.94 12.02 -14.76
CA GLU A 86 -15.36 13.35 -15.22
C GLU A 86 -16.86 13.56 -14.99
N LEU A 87 -17.19 14.69 -14.36
CA LEU A 87 -18.55 15.19 -14.22
C LEU A 87 -19.07 15.67 -15.57
N SER A 88 -20.38 15.54 -15.76
CA SER A 88 -21.08 16.03 -16.95
C SER A 88 -21.08 17.55 -17.04
N ASN A 89 -21.10 18.24 -15.89
CA ASN A 89 -20.99 19.69 -15.78
C ASN A 89 -20.49 20.08 -14.36
N GLU A 90 -20.01 21.31 -14.20
CA GLU A 90 -19.47 21.81 -12.93
C GLU A 90 -20.49 21.83 -11.79
N GLY A 91 -21.78 22.01 -12.10
CA GLY A 91 -22.87 22.08 -11.14
C GLY A 91 -23.48 20.72 -10.78
N ALA A 92 -22.93 19.61 -11.27
CA ALA A 92 -23.56 18.30 -11.13
C ALA A 92 -23.65 17.88 -9.66
N ASN A 93 -24.87 17.59 -9.20
CA ASN A 93 -25.11 17.14 -7.84
C ASN A 93 -24.73 15.65 -7.68
N TRP A 94 -23.44 15.42 -7.47
CA TRP A 94 -22.88 14.08 -7.30
C TRP A 94 -23.19 13.42 -5.95
N LYS A 95 -23.62 14.20 -4.95
CA LYS A 95 -23.92 13.69 -3.61
C LYS A 95 -25.26 12.98 -3.53
N GLU A 96 -26.29 13.53 -4.18
CA GLU A 96 -27.66 13.01 -4.08
C GLU A 96 -27.78 11.55 -4.56
N PRO A 97 -27.21 11.15 -5.72
CA PRO A 97 -27.28 9.77 -6.18
C PRO A 97 -26.62 8.77 -5.21
N LEU A 98 -25.60 9.22 -4.45
CA LEU A 98 -24.85 8.37 -3.53
C LEU A 98 -25.62 8.07 -2.24
N LYS A 99 -26.56 8.93 -1.81
CA LYS A 99 -27.41 8.66 -0.63
C LYS A 99 -28.16 7.33 -0.76
N ASN A 100 -28.52 6.97 -1.98
CA ASN A 100 -29.22 5.74 -2.34
C ASN A 100 -28.28 4.66 -2.91
N LEU A 101 -26.98 4.70 -2.57
CA LEU A 101 -26.02 3.71 -3.04
C LEU A 101 -26.25 2.32 -2.42
N PHE A 102 -26.70 2.28 -1.16
CA PHE A 102 -26.88 1.03 -0.40
C PHE A 102 -28.35 0.57 -0.32
N SER A 103 -29.26 1.17 -1.11
CA SER A 103 -30.68 0.82 -1.10
C SER A 103 -31.03 -0.36 -2.03
N SER A 104 -30.06 -0.88 -2.80
CA SER A 104 -30.22 -2.04 -3.68
C SER A 104 -29.84 -3.35 -2.99
N ASP A 105 -30.41 -4.47 -3.45
CA ASP A 105 -30.03 -5.86 -3.08
C ASP A 105 -28.62 -6.28 -3.56
N PHE A 106 -27.74 -5.32 -3.82
CA PHE A 106 -26.37 -5.56 -4.26
C PHE A 106 -25.48 -5.91 -3.06
N ASP A 107 -25.19 -7.20 -2.91
CA ASP A 107 -24.26 -7.67 -1.89
C ASP A 107 -22.80 -7.54 -2.38
N ILE A 108 -22.12 -6.48 -1.92
CA ILE A 108 -20.70 -6.26 -2.21
C ILE A 108 -19.78 -7.33 -1.59
N PHE A 109 -20.27 -8.11 -0.63
CA PHE A 109 -19.52 -9.15 0.08
C PHE A 109 -19.71 -10.54 -0.53
N GLN A 110 -20.59 -10.68 -1.53
CA GLN A 110 -20.94 -11.96 -2.15
C GLN A 110 -19.71 -12.74 -2.64
N ASP A 111 -19.69 -14.06 -2.44
CA ASP A 111 -18.63 -14.97 -2.89
C ASP A 111 -17.22 -14.70 -2.31
N ILE A 112 -17.10 -13.95 -1.21
CA ILE A 112 -15.84 -13.80 -0.49
C ILE A 112 -15.80 -14.85 0.62
N PRO A 113 -14.92 -15.88 0.54
CA PRO A 113 -14.89 -16.94 1.52
C PRO A 113 -14.28 -16.47 2.84
N ASN A 114 -14.72 -17.07 3.95
CA ASN A 114 -14.12 -16.94 5.27
C ASN A 114 -14.05 -15.51 5.83
N ILE A 115 -15.01 -14.65 5.46
CA ILE A 115 -15.16 -13.31 6.04
C ILE A 115 -16.43 -13.21 6.88
N GLU A 116 -16.34 -12.45 7.97
CA GLU A 116 -17.46 -11.97 8.77
C GLU A 116 -17.52 -10.44 8.64
N ILE A 117 -18.71 -9.86 8.56
CA ILE A 117 -18.87 -8.41 8.42
C ILE A 117 -18.95 -7.82 9.83
N ASN A 118 -17.90 -7.12 10.27
CA ASN A 118 -17.92 -6.40 11.55
C ASN A 118 -18.72 -5.10 11.43
N THR A 119 -18.43 -4.31 10.39
CA THR A 119 -19.05 -3.00 10.15
C THR A 119 -19.50 -2.92 8.69
N LYS A 120 -20.81 -2.74 8.47
CA LYS A 120 -21.36 -2.52 7.13
C LYS A 120 -20.89 -1.18 6.54
N PRO A 121 -20.81 -1.03 5.21
CA PRO A 121 -20.44 0.23 4.57
C PRO A 121 -21.39 1.34 4.95
N LYS A 122 -20.82 2.44 5.44
CA LYS A 122 -21.58 3.63 5.82
C LYS A 122 -21.08 4.83 5.02
N LEU A 123 -21.99 5.47 4.28
CA LEU A 123 -21.72 6.74 3.61
C LEU A 123 -21.86 7.90 4.61
N THR A 124 -20.87 8.79 4.59
CA THR A 124 -20.84 10.03 5.37
C THR A 124 -20.36 11.16 4.47
N PHE A 125 -21.02 12.31 4.53
CA PHE A 125 -20.57 13.51 3.83
C PHE A 125 -19.72 14.36 4.77
N ILE A 126 -18.58 14.85 4.27
CA ILE A 126 -17.62 15.65 5.02
C ILE A 126 -17.52 17.00 4.31
N GLY A 127 -18.22 18.00 4.82
CA GLY A 127 -18.33 19.30 4.16
C GLY A 127 -18.96 19.21 2.76
N ASP A 128 -18.62 20.16 1.89
CA ASP A 128 -19.30 20.34 0.60
C ASP A 128 -18.71 19.53 -0.55
N ASN A 129 -17.42 19.18 -0.49
CA ASN A 129 -16.72 18.56 -1.62
C ASN A 129 -16.29 17.12 -1.37
N LYS A 130 -16.58 16.54 -0.20
CA LYS A 130 -16.06 15.22 0.18
C LYS A 130 -17.15 14.29 0.70
N ALA A 131 -17.07 13.03 0.29
CA ALA A 131 -17.87 11.94 0.81
C ALA A 131 -16.95 10.76 1.17
N LYS A 132 -17.38 9.98 2.14
CA LYS A 132 -16.57 8.92 2.73
C LYS A 132 -17.42 7.69 2.98
N ILE A 133 -16.94 6.55 2.51
CA ILE A 133 -17.50 5.22 2.77
C ILE A 133 -16.45 4.43 3.56
N GLN A 134 -16.83 3.88 4.70
CA GLN A 134 -15.97 3.01 5.53
C GLN A 134 -16.70 1.73 5.92
N TYR A 135 -15.96 0.63 6.00
CA TYR A 135 -16.43 -0.67 6.46
C TYR A 135 -15.27 -1.49 7.05
N GLU A 136 -15.63 -2.58 7.74
CA GLU A 136 -14.66 -3.51 8.33
C GLU A 136 -15.16 -4.95 8.19
N ILE A 137 -14.25 -5.85 7.82
CA ILE A 137 -14.48 -7.29 7.76
C ILE A 137 -13.48 -8.00 8.67
N LYS A 138 -13.86 -9.16 9.19
CA LYS A 138 -12.98 -10.09 9.89
C LYS A 138 -12.73 -11.29 9.01
N ARG A 139 -11.46 -11.61 8.74
CA ARG A 139 -11.10 -12.84 8.02
C ARG A 139 -10.70 -13.93 9.01
N LYS A 140 -11.24 -15.14 8.82
CA LYS A 140 -10.85 -16.34 9.57
C LYS A 140 -10.06 -17.30 8.69
N ASP A 141 -8.77 -17.44 8.92
CA ASP A 141 -7.89 -18.35 8.16
C ASP A 141 -7.25 -19.38 9.08
N PHE A 142 -7.85 -20.57 9.11
CA PHE A 142 -7.41 -21.70 9.93
C PHE A 142 -6.08 -22.31 9.48
N SER A 143 -5.57 -21.94 8.30
CA SER A 143 -4.26 -22.40 7.79
C SER A 143 -3.09 -21.53 8.25
N LYS A 144 -3.37 -20.37 8.86
CA LYS A 144 -2.35 -19.40 9.29
C LYS A 144 -1.85 -19.68 10.70
N ASP A 145 -0.69 -19.09 11.00
CA ASP A 145 -0.20 -19.02 12.35
C ASP A 145 -1.21 -18.29 13.25
N PHE A 146 -1.08 -18.54 14.55
CA PHE A 146 -1.99 -18.07 15.59
C PHE A 146 -2.32 -16.58 15.49
N LEU A 147 -1.31 -15.79 15.12
CA LEU A 147 -1.38 -14.35 14.92
C LEU A 147 -2.40 -13.99 13.81
N ASN A 148 -2.31 -14.61 12.63
CA ASN A 148 -3.11 -14.21 11.49
C ASN A 148 -4.42 -15.00 11.32
N ARG A 149 -4.77 -15.84 12.31
CA ARG A 149 -5.96 -16.72 12.24
C ARG A 149 -7.25 -15.94 12.18
N GLU A 150 -7.39 -14.89 12.99
CA GLU A 150 -8.55 -13.99 12.97
C GLU A 150 -8.05 -12.55 12.96
N LEU A 151 -8.29 -11.82 11.86
CA LEU A 151 -7.86 -10.44 11.73
C LEU A 151 -8.97 -9.56 11.18
N ASP A 152 -9.06 -8.36 11.75
CA ASP A 152 -9.95 -7.31 11.28
C ASP A 152 -9.23 -6.48 10.21
N PHE A 153 -9.89 -6.29 9.08
CA PHE A 153 -9.42 -5.56 7.92
C PHE A 153 -10.42 -4.46 7.57
N SER A 154 -9.90 -3.24 7.44
CA SER A 154 -10.68 -2.08 7.07
C SER A 154 -10.54 -1.73 5.59
N GLY A 155 -11.63 -1.21 5.04
CA GLY A 155 -11.68 -0.61 3.71
C GLY A 155 -12.35 0.76 3.76
N GLU A 156 -11.85 1.67 2.93
CA GLU A 156 -12.32 3.04 2.86
C GLU A 156 -12.30 3.55 1.42
N ILE A 157 -13.33 4.33 1.06
CA ILE A 157 -13.41 5.08 -0.19
C ILE A 157 -13.70 6.53 0.15
N ILE A 158 -12.82 7.43 -0.26
CA ILE A 158 -13.04 8.87 -0.20
C ILE A 158 -13.34 9.35 -1.62
N ILE A 159 -14.45 10.06 -1.79
CA ILE A 159 -14.85 10.68 -3.05
C ILE A 159 -14.75 12.19 -2.87
N GLU A 160 -13.99 12.87 -3.71
CA GLU A 160 -13.65 14.28 -3.56
C GLU A 160 -13.76 15.03 -4.90
N LYS A 161 -14.62 16.06 -4.92
CA LYS A 161 -14.71 16.99 -6.05
C LYS A 161 -13.44 17.85 -6.07
N GLN A 162 -12.75 17.87 -7.20
CA GLN A 162 -11.52 18.63 -7.37
C GLN A 162 -11.82 20.11 -7.66
N ASP A 163 -10.81 20.96 -7.45
CA ASP A 163 -10.91 22.42 -7.65
C ASP A 163 -11.11 22.82 -9.11
N ASP A 164 -10.87 21.91 -10.06
CA ASP A 164 -11.15 22.11 -11.49
C ASP A 164 -12.66 22.12 -11.81
N GLY A 165 -13.52 21.84 -10.83
CA GLY A 165 -14.98 21.88 -10.95
C GLY A 165 -15.60 20.70 -11.70
N ILE A 166 -14.83 20.01 -12.53
CA ILE A 166 -15.30 18.96 -13.46
C ILE A 166 -14.83 17.56 -13.11
N SER A 167 -13.90 17.41 -12.16
CA SER A 167 -13.34 16.09 -11.81
C SER A 167 -13.81 15.62 -10.44
N LEU A 168 -14.16 14.34 -10.37
CA LEU A 168 -14.45 13.62 -9.14
C LEU A 168 -13.36 12.57 -8.93
N GLU A 169 -12.55 12.74 -7.89
CA GLU A 169 -11.51 11.78 -7.52
C GLU A 169 -12.04 10.78 -6.50
N SER A 170 -11.73 9.50 -6.70
CA SER A 170 -11.94 8.46 -5.70
C SER A 170 -10.61 7.94 -5.19
N ILE A 171 -10.46 7.87 -3.87
CA ILE A 171 -9.29 7.35 -3.18
C ILE A 171 -9.72 6.07 -2.46
N TYR A 172 -9.17 4.94 -2.88
CA TYR A 172 -9.47 3.63 -2.34
C TYR A 172 -8.37 3.19 -1.41
N THR A 173 -8.69 3.00 -0.13
CA THR A 173 -7.78 2.48 0.87
C THR A 173 -8.23 1.09 1.31
N HIS A 174 -7.31 0.13 1.28
CA HIS A 174 -7.57 -1.25 1.67
C HIS A 174 -6.41 -1.81 2.50
N THR A 175 -6.70 -2.80 3.34
CA THR A 175 -5.69 -3.45 4.21
C THR A 175 -5.44 -4.91 3.83
N SER A 176 -6.33 -5.51 3.04
CA SER A 176 -6.23 -6.88 2.51
C SER A 176 -6.72 -7.00 1.07
N SER A 177 -6.51 -8.16 0.45
CA SER A 177 -7.05 -8.49 -0.88
C SER A 177 -8.57 -8.53 -0.90
N GLU A 178 -9.23 -8.93 0.18
CA GLU A 178 -10.69 -8.96 0.28
C GLU A 178 -11.27 -7.54 0.34
N THR A 179 -10.68 -6.66 1.15
CA THR A 179 -11.07 -5.24 1.21
C THR A 179 -10.74 -4.51 -0.10
N GLU A 180 -9.68 -4.90 -0.81
CA GLU A 180 -9.42 -4.41 -2.17
C GLU A 180 -10.53 -4.81 -3.16
N LEU A 181 -10.97 -6.07 -3.11
CA LEU A 181 -12.05 -6.57 -3.95
C LEU A 181 -13.38 -5.88 -3.67
N ILE A 182 -13.72 -5.68 -2.40
CA ILE A 182 -14.92 -4.96 -1.97
C ILE A 182 -14.87 -3.51 -2.43
N ASN A 183 -13.72 -2.82 -2.26
CA ASN A 183 -13.51 -1.46 -2.76
C ASN A 183 -13.74 -1.37 -4.27
N ARG A 184 -13.22 -2.33 -5.05
CA ARG A 184 -13.43 -2.38 -6.50
C ARG A 184 -14.91 -2.53 -6.86
N ARG A 185 -15.65 -3.40 -6.17
CA ARG A 185 -17.10 -3.59 -6.37
C ARG A 185 -17.88 -2.32 -6.04
N LEU A 186 -17.53 -1.65 -4.94
CA LEU A 186 -18.09 -0.36 -4.55
C LEU A 186 -17.80 0.72 -5.60
N GLY A 187 -16.55 0.82 -6.09
CA GLY A 187 -16.17 1.79 -7.12
C GLY A 187 -17.00 1.64 -8.40
N VAL A 188 -17.20 0.39 -8.87
CA VAL A 188 -18.08 0.10 -10.02
C VAL A 188 -19.53 0.51 -9.72
N ALA A 189 -20.05 0.21 -8.53
CA ALA A 189 -21.41 0.60 -8.15
C ALA A 189 -21.58 2.12 -8.08
N ILE A 190 -20.60 2.83 -7.52
CA ILE A 190 -20.55 4.31 -7.45
C ILE A 190 -20.57 4.89 -8.86
N ALA A 191 -19.65 4.46 -9.73
CA ALA A 191 -19.52 4.99 -11.08
C ALA A 191 -20.80 4.75 -11.92
N LYS A 192 -21.39 3.54 -11.83
CA LYS A 192 -22.68 3.22 -12.46
C LYS A 192 -23.81 4.09 -11.95
N LYS A 193 -23.91 4.27 -10.63
CA LYS A 193 -24.97 5.09 -10.02
C LYS A 193 -24.88 6.54 -10.48
N LEU A 194 -23.67 7.11 -10.47
CA LEU A 194 -23.42 8.48 -10.93
C LEU A 194 -23.75 8.64 -12.42
N LYS A 195 -23.36 7.68 -13.26
CA LYS A 195 -23.67 7.71 -14.70
C LYS A 195 -25.17 7.60 -14.98
N GLN A 196 -25.87 6.68 -14.31
CA GLN A 196 -27.32 6.50 -14.44
C GLN A 196 -28.10 7.75 -14.04
N SER A 197 -27.60 8.52 -13.07
CA SER A 197 -28.16 9.80 -12.68
C SER A 197 -27.70 10.98 -13.55
N GLY A 198 -26.95 10.73 -14.63
CA GLY A 198 -26.46 11.77 -15.55
C GLY A 198 -25.35 12.66 -14.98
N VAL A 199 -24.81 12.34 -13.81
CA VAL A 199 -23.81 13.17 -13.11
C VAL A 199 -22.43 13.07 -13.76
N THR A 200 -22.06 11.89 -14.26
CA THR A 200 -20.74 11.66 -14.87
C THR A 200 -20.84 11.36 -16.37
N LYS A 201 -19.76 11.67 -17.09
CA LYS A 201 -19.64 11.35 -18.53
C LYS A 201 -19.45 9.86 -18.78
N SER A 202 -18.89 9.11 -17.84
CA SER A 202 -18.58 7.69 -17.93
C SER A 202 -19.01 6.94 -16.65
N ASP A 203 -19.28 5.65 -16.76
CA ASP A 203 -19.38 4.70 -15.63
C ASP A 203 -18.08 3.89 -15.40
N VAL A 204 -17.04 4.18 -16.19
CA VAL A 204 -15.69 3.63 -16.05
C VAL A 204 -14.78 4.71 -15.51
N GLU A 205 -14.14 4.44 -14.39
CA GLU A 205 -13.16 5.33 -13.78
C GLU A 205 -11.81 5.27 -14.52
N GLU A 206 -11.18 6.41 -14.69
CA GLU A 206 -9.81 6.51 -15.15
C GLU A 206 -8.86 6.12 -14.01
N ARG A 207 -7.99 5.14 -14.26
CA ARG A 207 -7.04 4.61 -13.29
C ARG A 207 -5.64 4.57 -13.91
N ILE A 208 -4.61 4.71 -13.09
CA ILE A 208 -3.23 4.50 -13.52
C ILE A 208 -2.93 3.01 -13.43
N THR A 209 -3.10 2.29 -14.53
CA THR A 209 -2.80 0.85 -14.64
C THR A 209 -1.40 0.60 -15.18
N PHE A 210 -0.97 -0.65 -15.14
CA PHE A 210 0.30 -1.07 -15.74
C PHE A 210 0.36 -0.79 -17.25
N ASP A 211 -0.76 -1.03 -17.96
CA ASP A 211 -0.92 -0.79 -19.40
C ASP A 211 -1.13 0.70 -19.74
N SER A 212 -1.31 1.55 -18.72
CA SER A 212 -1.40 2.99 -18.90
C SER A 212 -0.08 3.64 -19.35
N PHE A 213 1.03 2.90 -19.40
CA PHE A 213 2.36 3.36 -19.80
C PHE A 213 2.83 2.66 -21.08
N LYS A 214 3.40 3.43 -22.02
CA LYS A 214 4.03 2.94 -23.25
C LYS A 214 5.54 2.78 -23.05
N ASP A 215 6.11 1.68 -23.54
CA ASP A 215 7.55 1.41 -23.59
C ASP A 215 8.33 1.82 -22.33
N ILE A 216 9.13 2.88 -22.43
CA ILE A 216 10.05 3.40 -21.42
C ILE A 216 9.38 4.29 -20.37
N GLU A 217 8.15 4.75 -20.63
CA GLU A 217 7.46 5.74 -19.80
C GLU A 217 7.27 5.26 -18.37
N ARG A 218 7.12 3.94 -18.16
CA ARG A 218 6.96 3.37 -16.82
C ARG A 218 8.19 3.61 -15.97
N VAL A 219 9.38 3.31 -16.49
CA VAL A 219 10.62 3.53 -15.74
C VAL A 219 10.85 5.02 -15.52
N ARG A 220 10.56 5.85 -16.54
CA ARG A 220 10.63 7.31 -16.44
C ARG A 220 9.70 7.84 -15.35
N PHE A 221 8.47 7.33 -15.27
CA PHE A 221 7.50 7.69 -14.23
C PHE A 221 8.02 7.34 -12.83
N PHE A 222 8.51 6.12 -12.61
CA PHE A 222 9.08 5.72 -11.31
C PHE A 222 10.30 6.58 -10.94
N LYS A 223 11.18 6.88 -11.90
CA LYS A 223 12.28 7.82 -11.68
C LYS A 223 11.79 9.22 -11.30
N ARG A 224 10.72 9.72 -11.92
CA ARG A 224 10.14 11.03 -11.56
C ARG A 224 9.59 11.07 -10.14
N LEU A 225 9.04 9.96 -9.65
CA LEU A 225 8.63 9.88 -8.24
C LEU A 225 9.82 10.10 -7.30
N THR A 226 11.05 9.73 -7.68
CA THR A 226 12.23 10.03 -6.85
C THR A 226 12.58 11.52 -6.81
N GLY A 227 12.03 12.36 -7.69
CA GLY A 227 12.22 13.81 -7.65
C GLY A 227 11.61 14.49 -6.42
N GLY A 228 10.65 13.83 -5.75
CA GLY A 228 9.97 14.37 -4.58
C GLY A 228 8.95 15.46 -4.92
N LEU A 229 8.58 16.27 -3.93
CA LEU A 229 7.59 17.34 -4.05
C LEU A 229 8.10 18.63 -3.42
N GLY A 230 8.91 19.37 -4.19
CA GLY A 230 9.53 20.62 -3.75
C GLY A 230 10.29 20.46 -2.43
N GLU A 231 10.11 21.42 -1.52
CA GLU A 231 10.70 21.36 -0.18
C GLU A 231 9.97 20.39 0.77
N TYR A 232 8.72 20.01 0.44
CA TYR A 232 7.89 19.19 1.32
C TYR A 232 8.32 17.72 1.35
N LEU A 233 8.72 17.15 0.21
CA LEU A 233 9.27 15.79 0.11
C LEU A 233 10.58 15.84 -0.66
N LYS A 234 11.71 15.65 0.02
CA LYS A 234 13.03 15.55 -0.58
C LYS A 234 13.50 14.10 -0.59
N LEU A 235 14.05 13.65 -1.71
CA LEU A 235 14.65 12.32 -1.79
C LEU A 235 15.78 12.20 -0.76
N ASP A 236 15.72 11.12 0.03
CA ASP A 236 16.84 10.70 0.87
C ASP A 236 17.51 9.49 0.25
N ASN A 237 16.73 8.47 -0.12
CA ASN A 237 17.26 7.23 -0.65
C ASN A 237 16.24 6.49 -1.53
N VAL A 238 16.72 5.71 -2.51
CA VAL A 238 15.93 4.62 -3.12
C VAL A 238 16.50 3.33 -2.55
N ASN A 239 15.70 2.64 -1.73
CA ASN A 239 16.12 1.52 -0.91
C ASN A 239 16.03 0.18 -1.63
N GLU A 240 14.96 0.01 -2.42
CA GLU A 240 14.66 -1.24 -3.11
C GLU A 240 14.04 -0.94 -4.48
N ILE A 241 14.43 -1.70 -5.49
CA ILE A 241 13.74 -1.76 -6.78
C ILE A 241 13.58 -3.24 -7.16
N VAL A 242 12.36 -3.65 -7.50
CA VAL A 242 12.10 -4.96 -8.09
C VAL A 242 11.79 -4.78 -9.56
N ILE A 243 12.62 -5.42 -10.38
CA ILE A 243 12.50 -5.41 -11.84
C ILE A 243 12.29 -6.83 -12.38
N SER A 244 11.76 -6.91 -13.57
CA SER A 244 11.58 -8.18 -14.28
C SER A 244 11.75 -8.01 -15.77
N ARG A 245 12.20 -9.08 -16.43
CA ARG A 245 12.33 -9.09 -17.89
C ARG A 245 11.18 -9.80 -18.59
N GLU A 246 10.46 -10.69 -17.91
CA GLU A 246 9.41 -11.53 -18.50
C GLU A 246 8.36 -10.74 -19.30
N GLY A 247 8.16 -9.45 -18.99
CA GLY A 247 7.20 -8.63 -19.72
C GLY A 247 7.79 -7.88 -20.93
N SER A 248 9.12 -7.75 -21.03
CA SER A 248 9.76 -7.10 -22.17
C SER A 248 9.94 -8.09 -23.31
N LYS A 249 9.43 -7.73 -24.48
CA LYS A 249 9.63 -8.49 -25.73
C LYS A 249 10.90 -8.07 -26.46
N THR A 250 11.57 -7.02 -25.97
CA THR A 250 12.72 -6.43 -26.64
C THR A 250 13.97 -7.27 -26.35
N PRO A 251 14.72 -7.70 -27.38
CA PRO A 251 16.00 -8.35 -27.16
C PRO A 251 16.96 -7.37 -26.47
N LEU A 252 17.74 -7.86 -25.51
CA LEU A 252 18.73 -7.04 -24.83
C LEU A 252 19.78 -6.55 -25.82
N PRO A 253 20.35 -5.35 -25.58
CA PRO A 253 21.47 -4.88 -26.37
C PRO A 253 22.70 -5.74 -26.07
N ASN A 254 23.65 -5.77 -27.00
CA ASN A 254 24.95 -6.39 -26.78
C ASN A 254 25.82 -5.50 -25.87
N ASP A 255 25.43 -5.40 -24.60
CA ASP A 255 26.09 -4.62 -23.57
C ASP A 255 26.33 -5.50 -22.33
N PRO A 256 27.60 -5.66 -21.88
CA PRO A 256 27.93 -6.42 -20.68
C PRO A 256 27.13 -6.00 -19.43
N LYS A 257 26.76 -4.72 -19.29
CA LYS A 257 26.01 -4.18 -18.14
C LYS A 257 24.64 -4.83 -17.96
N VAL A 258 24.03 -5.33 -19.03
CA VAL A 258 22.70 -5.97 -18.99
C VAL A 258 22.70 -7.40 -19.50
N SER A 259 23.83 -7.89 -20.01
CA SER A 259 23.97 -9.26 -20.53
C SER A 259 23.50 -10.35 -19.55
N TRP A 260 23.71 -10.15 -18.25
CA TRP A 260 23.26 -11.05 -17.17
C TRP A 260 21.73 -11.17 -17.06
N MET A 261 20.96 -10.21 -17.60
CA MET A 261 19.50 -10.30 -17.68
C MET A 261 19.04 -11.26 -18.78
N ASN A 262 19.97 -11.78 -19.59
CA ASN A 262 19.61 -12.67 -20.70
C ASN A 262 19.34 -14.09 -20.25
N ASN A 263 18.08 -14.53 -20.35
CA ASN A 263 17.58 -15.88 -20.05
C ASN A 263 17.95 -16.44 -18.66
N THR A 264 18.61 -15.64 -17.81
CA THR A 264 19.14 -16.04 -16.50
C THR A 264 18.29 -15.48 -15.36
N VAL A 265 17.72 -14.29 -15.56
CA VAL A 265 16.98 -13.57 -14.51
C VAL A 265 15.57 -13.20 -15.00
N THR A 266 14.56 -13.79 -14.37
CA THR A 266 13.15 -13.50 -14.63
C THR A 266 12.66 -12.32 -13.78
N LEU A 267 12.99 -12.35 -12.49
CA LEU A 267 12.69 -11.34 -11.47
C LEU A 267 13.96 -11.05 -10.69
N MET A 268 14.26 -9.77 -10.49
CA MET A 268 15.37 -9.32 -9.67
C MET A 268 14.87 -8.32 -8.64
N LYS A 269 15.25 -8.55 -7.39
CA LYS A 269 15.14 -7.57 -6.31
C LYS A 269 16.52 -7.00 -6.05
N ILE A 270 16.65 -5.68 -6.12
CA ILE A 270 17.87 -4.94 -5.85
C ILE A 270 17.64 -4.14 -4.57
N ASP A 271 18.34 -4.50 -3.51
CA ASP A 271 18.38 -3.76 -2.24
C ASP A 271 19.67 -2.97 -2.16
N GLY A 272 19.61 -1.72 -1.72
CA GLY A 272 20.82 -0.91 -1.58
C GLY A 272 20.57 0.52 -1.14
N ASN A 273 21.64 1.31 -1.28
CA ASN A 273 21.59 2.75 -1.07
C ASN A 273 21.85 3.45 -2.40
N ARG A 274 21.15 4.56 -2.62
CA ARG A 274 21.21 5.40 -3.82
C ARG A 274 20.91 4.64 -5.11
N LEU A 275 19.91 3.74 -5.09
CA LEU A 275 19.54 2.97 -6.29
C LEU A 275 19.01 3.82 -7.46
N HIS A 276 18.78 5.12 -7.27
CA HIS A 276 18.48 6.05 -8.36
C HIS A 276 19.71 6.38 -9.24
N ASP A 277 20.93 6.12 -8.74
CA ASP A 277 22.20 6.39 -9.43
C ASP A 277 22.71 5.18 -10.24
N ILE A 278 22.07 4.01 -10.11
CA ILE A 278 22.47 2.83 -10.88
C ILE A 278 22.02 2.98 -12.33
N PHE A 279 22.77 2.41 -13.27
CA PHE A 279 22.49 2.52 -14.71
C PHE A 279 21.04 2.12 -15.09
N LEU A 280 20.42 1.18 -14.36
CA LEU A 280 19.02 0.80 -14.56
C LEU A 280 18.05 1.96 -14.27
N MET A 281 18.37 2.90 -13.40
CA MET A 281 17.53 4.08 -13.15
C MET A 281 18.10 5.34 -13.80
N SER A 282 19.40 5.42 -14.04
CA SER A 282 20.02 6.63 -14.58
C SER A 282 19.99 6.66 -16.12
N ASP A 283 20.19 5.53 -16.78
CA ASP A 283 20.41 5.45 -18.23
C ASP A 283 19.14 5.00 -18.97
N GLU A 284 18.47 5.94 -19.64
CA GLU A 284 17.19 5.72 -20.33
C GLU A 284 17.26 4.67 -21.46
N ILE A 285 18.44 4.46 -22.02
CA ILE A 285 18.68 3.46 -23.08
C ILE A 285 18.26 2.04 -22.66
N TYR A 286 18.23 1.75 -21.36
CA TYR A 286 17.88 0.42 -20.85
C TYR A 286 16.40 0.24 -20.51
N TYR A 287 15.62 1.31 -20.41
CA TYR A 287 14.27 1.26 -19.83
C TYR A 287 13.30 0.35 -20.58
N LYS A 288 13.54 0.12 -21.88
CA LYS A 288 12.69 -0.74 -22.73
C LYS A 288 12.90 -2.25 -22.49
N TYR A 289 13.93 -2.65 -21.76
CA TYR A 289 14.31 -4.05 -21.62
C TYR A 289 13.79 -4.73 -20.34
N TYR A 290 13.16 -3.98 -19.44
CA TYR A 290 12.59 -4.52 -18.20
C TYR A 290 11.43 -3.66 -17.71
N TYR A 291 10.68 -4.21 -16.76
CA TYR A 291 9.60 -3.51 -16.09
C TYR A 291 9.85 -3.43 -14.58
N ILE A 292 9.52 -2.27 -14.00
CA ILE A 292 9.51 -2.07 -12.56
C ILE A 292 8.17 -2.57 -11.99
N HIS A 293 8.26 -3.46 -11.00
CA HIS A 293 7.12 -3.96 -10.22
C HIS A 293 6.90 -3.13 -8.96
N ASN A 294 7.99 -2.85 -8.25
CA ASN A 294 7.95 -2.08 -7.02
C ASN A 294 9.16 -1.14 -6.94
N MET A 295 9.02 -0.08 -6.14
CA MET A 295 10.11 0.79 -5.75
C MET A 295 9.87 1.31 -4.33
N LEU A 296 10.82 1.04 -3.43
CA LEU A 296 10.81 1.56 -2.06
C LEU A 296 11.70 2.81 -2.00
N VAL A 297 11.09 3.94 -1.68
CA VAL A 297 11.77 5.23 -1.61
C VAL A 297 11.66 5.78 -0.20
N THR A 298 12.78 6.28 0.32
CA THR A 298 12.85 7.08 1.54
C THR A 298 12.91 8.56 1.17
N TYR A 299 12.00 9.34 1.73
CA TYR A 299 11.99 10.80 1.65
C TYR A 299 12.23 11.41 3.02
N LYS A 300 12.94 12.53 3.06
CA LYS A 300 12.84 13.50 4.13
C LYS A 300 11.63 14.37 3.84
N TYR A 301 10.76 14.57 4.83
CA TYR A 301 9.61 15.44 4.68
C TYR A 301 9.62 16.58 5.68
N SER A 302 9.06 17.70 5.27
CA SER A 302 8.98 18.92 6.06
C SER A 302 7.59 19.54 5.90
N GLY A 303 6.69 19.18 6.82
CA GLY A 303 5.37 19.79 6.93
C GLY A 303 5.36 20.96 7.90
N SER A 304 4.25 21.70 7.92
CA SER A 304 4.08 22.87 8.81
C SER A 304 4.15 22.52 10.30
N SER A 305 3.73 21.31 10.68
CA SER A 305 3.63 20.88 12.08
C SER A 305 4.68 19.85 12.49
N ASN A 306 5.36 19.20 11.54
CA ASN A 306 6.36 18.18 11.83
C ASN A 306 7.24 17.88 10.62
N SER A 307 8.42 17.35 10.89
CA SER A 307 9.42 16.91 9.93
C SER A 307 9.89 15.51 10.29
N GLY A 308 10.51 14.83 9.33
CA GLY A 308 11.12 13.54 9.58
C GLY A 308 11.36 12.74 8.32
N ILE A 309 11.24 11.41 8.45
CA ILE A 309 11.58 10.46 7.40
C ILE A 309 10.36 9.60 7.09
N LEU A 310 10.05 9.46 5.79
CA LEU A 310 8.98 8.61 5.29
C LEU A 310 9.54 7.57 4.33
N LYS A 311 9.07 6.33 4.49
CA LYS A 311 9.33 5.24 3.55
C LYS A 311 8.03 4.92 2.81
N ILE A 312 8.06 5.01 1.50
CA ILE A 312 6.91 4.81 0.63
C ILE A 312 7.27 3.73 -0.38
N CYS A 313 6.41 2.72 -0.50
CA CYS A 313 6.52 1.72 -1.55
C CYS A 313 5.47 2.01 -2.62
N PHE A 314 5.92 2.22 -3.85
CA PHE A 314 5.09 2.32 -5.05
C PHE A 314 5.15 1.00 -5.80
N PHE A 315 4.00 0.45 -6.18
CA PHE A 315 3.94 -0.82 -6.90
C PHE A 315 2.63 -0.97 -7.66
N PHE A 316 2.58 -1.85 -8.65
CA PHE A 316 1.33 -2.23 -9.28
C PHE A 316 0.72 -3.41 -8.55
N SER A 317 -0.52 -3.26 -8.06
CA SER A 317 -1.24 -4.35 -7.40
C SER A 317 -2.35 -4.88 -8.30
N SER A 318 -2.36 -6.20 -8.43
CA SER A 318 -3.38 -6.94 -9.16
C SER A 318 -4.36 -7.57 -8.18
N SER A 319 -5.64 -7.50 -8.53
CA SER A 319 -6.71 -8.23 -7.86
C SER A 319 -6.95 -9.61 -8.48
N SER A 320 -6.20 -9.96 -9.52
CA SER A 320 -6.27 -11.26 -10.20
C SER A 320 -5.50 -12.33 -9.43
N ARG A 321 -6.13 -13.48 -9.18
CA ARG A 321 -5.49 -14.65 -8.58
C ARG A 321 -4.48 -15.33 -9.52
N LYS A 322 -4.39 -14.93 -10.79
CA LYS A 322 -3.48 -15.51 -11.78
C LYS A 322 -2.07 -14.96 -11.57
N LYS A 323 -1.24 -15.72 -10.86
CA LYS A 323 0.16 -15.40 -10.52
C LYS A 323 1.18 -15.51 -11.68
N LEU A 324 0.75 -15.78 -12.90
CA LEU A 324 1.63 -16.30 -13.97
C LEU A 324 1.77 -15.40 -15.22
N SER A 325 1.37 -14.13 -15.14
CA SER A 325 1.66 -13.15 -16.19
C SER A 325 1.45 -11.73 -15.67
N PHE A 326 2.11 -10.74 -16.29
CA PHE A 326 1.86 -9.32 -16.03
C PHE A 326 0.38 -9.02 -16.20
N ASP A 327 -0.28 -8.66 -15.10
CA ASP A 327 -1.64 -8.18 -15.16
C ASP A 327 -1.62 -6.75 -15.66
N LYS A 328 -2.08 -6.56 -16.91
CA LYS A 328 -2.19 -5.26 -17.56
C LYS A 328 -3.10 -4.30 -16.79
N ASP A 329 -4.08 -4.87 -16.10
CA ASP A 329 -5.07 -4.14 -15.31
C ASP A 329 -4.57 -3.91 -13.87
N ALA A 330 -3.34 -4.31 -13.52
CA ALA A 330 -2.77 -4.00 -12.22
C ALA A 330 -2.69 -2.49 -12.03
N GLU A 331 -3.17 -2.00 -10.89
CA GLU A 331 -3.34 -0.57 -10.62
C GLU A 331 -2.18 -0.06 -9.76
N LEU A 332 -1.69 1.14 -10.09
CA LEU A 332 -0.68 1.82 -9.30
C LEU A 332 -1.19 2.01 -7.87
N THR A 333 -0.41 1.51 -6.93
CA THR A 333 -0.71 1.48 -5.51
C THR A 333 0.48 2.05 -4.76
N PHE A 334 0.21 2.78 -3.68
CA PHE A 334 1.25 3.18 -2.75
C PHE A 334 0.89 2.80 -1.32
N VAL A 335 1.93 2.61 -0.50
CA VAL A 335 1.80 2.35 0.94
C VAL A 335 2.93 3.05 1.69
N ILE A 336 2.58 3.71 2.79
CA ILE A 336 3.57 4.28 3.72
C ILE A 336 4.08 3.13 4.61
N THR A 337 5.24 2.57 4.23
CA THR A 337 5.85 1.41 4.89
C THR A 337 6.57 1.78 6.18
N GLY A 338 6.88 3.05 6.39
CA GLY A 338 7.42 3.55 7.65
C GLY A 338 7.39 5.07 7.73
N SER A 339 7.21 5.59 8.94
CA SER A 339 7.31 7.01 9.26
C SER A 339 8.13 7.17 10.54
N ASN A 340 9.01 8.16 10.55
CA ASN A 340 9.69 8.64 11.73
C ASN A 340 9.49 10.15 11.81
N TYR A 341 9.28 10.64 13.03
CA TYR A 341 8.95 12.02 13.33
C TYR A 341 10.06 12.60 14.20
N GLU A 342 10.58 13.77 13.86
CA GLU A 342 11.58 14.46 14.69
C GLU A 342 10.99 14.80 16.06
N ASN A 343 9.76 15.32 16.08
CA ASN A 343 8.99 15.52 17.30
C ASN A 343 7.89 14.47 17.39
N GLN A 344 7.85 13.69 18.48
CA GLN A 344 6.85 12.63 18.67
C GLN A 344 5.43 13.22 18.72
N PRO A 345 4.59 13.01 17.69
CA PRO A 345 3.26 13.59 17.66
C PRO A 345 2.29 12.79 18.52
N THR A 346 1.26 13.46 19.03
CA THR A 346 0.09 12.79 19.63
C THR A 346 -0.61 11.92 18.58
N ALA A 347 -1.43 10.95 19.01
CA ALA A 347 -2.13 10.03 18.10
C ALA A 347 -3.03 10.76 17.08
N SER A 348 -3.76 11.80 17.51
CA SER A 348 -4.59 12.63 16.63
C SER A 348 -3.74 13.41 15.62
N SER A 349 -2.65 14.02 16.08
CA SER A 349 -1.73 14.77 15.22
C SER A 349 -1.06 13.86 14.20
N ARG A 350 -0.70 12.62 14.58
CA ARG A 350 -0.12 11.62 13.68
C ARG A 350 -1.06 11.32 12.52
N LYS A 351 -2.35 11.09 12.80
CA LYS A 351 -3.35 10.84 11.77
C LYS A 351 -3.49 12.00 10.80
N ASN A 352 -3.47 13.24 11.31
CA ASN A 352 -3.52 14.44 10.46
C ASN A 352 -2.28 14.55 9.58
N ILE A 353 -1.10 14.28 10.13
CA ILE A 353 0.17 14.28 9.37
C ILE A 353 0.14 13.19 8.28
N GLU A 354 -0.27 11.97 8.60
CA GLU A 354 -0.38 10.87 7.63
C GLU A 354 -1.38 11.17 6.51
N ASN A 355 -2.50 11.82 6.84
CA ASN A 355 -3.47 12.28 5.84
C ASN A 355 -2.84 13.30 4.90
N ASP A 356 -2.24 14.38 5.44
CA ASP A 356 -1.55 15.42 4.65
C ASP A 356 -0.47 14.82 3.74
N ILE A 357 0.41 13.99 4.29
CA ILE A 357 1.43 13.26 3.53
C ILE A 357 0.79 12.46 2.39
N SER A 358 -0.28 11.72 2.70
CA SER A 358 -0.98 10.92 1.69
C SER A 358 -1.56 11.80 0.59
N GLU A 359 -2.11 12.98 0.90
CA GLU A 359 -2.60 13.91 -0.13
C GLU A 359 -1.46 14.42 -1.01
N LYS A 360 -0.32 14.80 -0.41
CA LYS A 360 0.87 15.26 -1.14
C LYS A 360 1.44 14.16 -2.06
N ILE A 361 1.47 12.92 -1.61
CA ILE A 361 1.88 11.77 -2.45
C ILE A 361 0.93 11.60 -3.63
N ARG A 362 -0.39 11.68 -3.40
CA ARG A 362 -1.39 11.60 -4.49
C ARG A 362 -1.18 12.72 -5.51
N THR A 363 -0.95 13.95 -5.05
CA THR A 363 -0.65 15.10 -5.94
C THR A 363 0.62 14.90 -6.74
N MET A 364 1.69 14.37 -6.12
CA MET A 364 2.93 14.02 -6.81
C MET A 364 2.70 12.96 -7.89
N ILE A 365 2.03 11.85 -7.56
CA ILE A 365 1.67 10.78 -8.51
C ILE A 365 0.91 11.35 -9.71
N LYS A 366 -0.13 12.15 -9.46
CA LYS A 366 -0.95 12.76 -10.51
C LYS A 366 -0.14 13.69 -11.40
N THR A 367 0.62 14.61 -10.79
CA THR A 367 1.44 15.59 -11.52
C THR A 367 2.45 14.89 -12.43
N GLU A 368 3.18 13.91 -11.91
CA GLU A 368 4.19 13.20 -12.69
C GLU A 368 3.56 12.32 -13.77
N TYR A 369 2.38 11.75 -13.53
CA TYR A 369 1.66 10.98 -14.55
C TYR A 369 1.11 11.88 -15.67
N GLN A 370 0.58 13.05 -15.35
CA GLN A 370 0.13 14.02 -16.36
C GLN A 370 1.29 14.51 -17.25
N LYS A 371 2.49 14.72 -16.67
CA LYS A 371 3.69 15.03 -17.47
C LYS A 371 4.05 13.91 -18.45
N ILE A 372 3.87 12.64 -18.05
CA ILE A 372 4.08 11.51 -18.97
C ILE A 372 3.07 11.57 -20.13
N LEU A 373 1.80 11.87 -19.83
CA LEU A 373 0.77 11.99 -20.87
C LEU A 373 1.04 13.14 -21.83
N SER A 374 1.50 14.31 -21.34
CA SER A 374 1.82 15.47 -22.18
C SER A 374 3.05 15.28 -23.07
N GLU A 375 3.91 14.31 -22.78
CA GLU A 375 5.08 13.98 -23.62
C GLU A 375 4.74 13.04 -24.78
N ARG A 376 3.49 12.53 -24.83
CA ARG A 376 3.01 11.69 -25.93
C ARG A 376 2.51 12.49 -27.13
N THR A 377 2.15 13.74 -26.89
CA THR A 377 1.78 14.74 -27.89
C THR A 377 3.02 15.47 -28.36
#